data_AF-D7SRW9-F1
#
_entry.id   AF-D7SRW9-F1
#
_cell.length_a   1.000
_cell.length_b   1.000
_cell.length_c   1.000
_cell.angle_alpha   90.00
_cell.angle_beta   90.00
_cell.angle_gamma   90.00
#
_symmetry.space_group_name_H-M   'P 1'
#
loop_
_entity.id
_entity.type
_entity.pdbx_description
1 polymer ?
#
loop_
_entity_poly.entity_id
_entity_poly.type
_entity_poly.pdbx_seq_one_letter_code
_entity_poly.pdbx_strand_id
1 'polypeptide(L)'
;MKVRDGEAITYETTTIALRRGAHFFSALQVSDSYWPVENSGPLYFFPPLDMRLYITGHLDIVFPEEFLKEILRYQYCHQNEDGGWGFHIEGHSTMFCTTLNYICMCILGEGRDGGRDNAYARGRKWIHD
;
A
#
# COMPACT_ATOMS: atom_id res chain seq x y z
N MET A 1 12.99 3.63 27.42
CA MET A 1 13.85 4.82 27.61
C MET A 1 13.65 5.71 26.41
N LYS A 2 13.00 6.86 26.60
CA LYS A 2 12.95 7.95 25.62
C LYS A 2 13.99 8.96 26.08
N VAL A 3 14.95 9.29 25.23
CA VAL A 3 15.85 10.43 25.45
C VAL A 3 15.03 11.68 25.16
N ARG A 4 15.06 12.66 26.07
CA ARG A 4 14.33 13.92 25.88
C ARG A 4 15.10 14.86 24.97
N ASP A 5 14.39 15.80 24.35
CA ASP A 5 15.02 16.80 23.50
C ASP A 5 15.96 17.68 24.34
N GLY A 6 17.20 17.84 23.88
CA GLY A 6 18.28 18.55 24.61
C GLY A 6 19.04 17.74 25.68
N GLU A 7 18.73 16.46 25.89
CA GLU A 7 19.45 15.59 26.83
C GLU A 7 20.75 15.05 26.18
N ALA A 8 21.87 15.09 26.92
CA ALA A 8 23.16 14.66 26.38
C ALA A 8 23.18 13.14 26.15
N ILE A 9 23.48 12.71 24.91
CA ILE A 9 23.57 11.29 24.56
C ILE A 9 24.87 10.71 25.14
N THR A 10 24.73 9.87 26.17
CA THR A 10 25.86 9.19 26.81
C THR A 10 26.21 7.88 26.10
N TYR A 11 27.43 7.37 26.30
CA TYR A 11 27.85 6.05 25.79
C TYR A 11 26.92 4.92 26.26
N GLU A 12 26.48 4.98 27.51
CA GLU A 12 25.53 4.02 28.08
C GLU A 12 24.18 4.08 27.37
N THR A 13 23.66 5.29 27.15
CA THR A 13 22.41 5.52 26.41
C THR A 13 22.47 4.91 25.01
N THR A 14 23.56 5.18 24.28
CA THR A 14 23.80 4.62 22.94
C THR A 14 23.89 3.09 22.98
N THR A 15 24.60 2.53 23.95
CA THR A 15 24.76 1.08 24.10
C THR A 15 23.41 0.39 24.35
N ILE A 16 22.58 0.97 25.21
CA ILE A 16 21.22 0.45 25.50
C ILE A 16 20.35 0.53 24.26
N ALA A 17 20.37 1.65 23.53
CA ALA A 17 19.60 1.83 22.30
C ALA A 17 20.02 0.81 21.22
N LEU A 18 21.33 0.66 20.98
CA LEU A 18 21.87 -0.30 20.02
C LEU A 18 21.51 -1.73 20.38
N ARG A 19 21.66 -2.13 21.64
CA ARG A 19 21.30 -3.48 22.11
C ARG A 19 19.82 -3.77 21.88
N ARG A 20 18.94 -2.79 22.12
CA ARG A 20 17.50 -2.92 21.85
C ARG A 20 17.21 -3.04 20.36
N GLY A 21 17.85 -2.23 19.52
CA GLY A 21 17.73 -2.32 18.07
C GLY A 21 18.17 -3.69 17.55
N ALA A 22 19.33 -4.17 18.01
CA ALA A 22 19.83 -5.49 17.67
C ALA A 22 18.85 -6.60 18.08
N HIS A 23 18.34 -6.59 19.31
CA HIS A 23 17.34 -7.57 19.74
C HIS A 23 16.05 -7.50 18.93
N PHE A 24 15.58 -6.31 18.58
CA PHE A 24 14.40 -6.13 17.75
C PHE A 24 14.60 -6.71 16.36
N PHE A 25 15.69 -6.37 15.66
CA PHE A 25 15.99 -6.94 14.35
C PHE A 25 16.21 -8.45 14.43
N SER A 26 16.94 -8.96 15.42
CA SER A 26 17.09 -10.41 15.61
C SER A 26 15.74 -11.13 15.78
N ALA A 27 14.76 -10.50 16.44
CA ALA A 27 13.41 -11.07 16.59
C ALA A 27 12.57 -11.05 15.30
N LEU A 28 12.92 -10.21 14.32
CA LEU A 28 12.28 -10.16 13.00
C LEU A 28 12.86 -11.15 11.98
N GLN A 29 14.00 -11.77 12.29
CA GLN A 29 14.61 -12.76 11.40
C GLN A 29 13.74 -14.01 11.34
N VAL A 30 13.44 -14.50 10.14
CA VAL A 30 12.70 -15.77 9.98
C VAL A 30 13.62 -16.97 10.15
N SER A 31 13.05 -18.16 10.32
CA SER A 31 13.78 -19.43 10.50
C SER A 31 14.86 -19.68 9.45
N ASP A 32 14.62 -19.18 8.23
CA ASP A 32 15.48 -19.36 7.06
C ASP A 32 16.60 -18.31 7.00
N SER A 33 16.83 -17.60 8.10
CA SER A 33 17.95 -16.66 8.30
C SER A 33 17.92 -15.37 7.45
N TYR A 34 16.76 -14.97 6.94
CA TYR A 34 16.57 -13.68 6.26
C TYR A 34 15.56 -12.77 6.98
N TRP A 35 15.46 -11.51 6.55
CA TRP A 35 14.50 -10.53 7.05
C TRP A 35 13.43 -10.25 5.98
N PRO A 36 12.18 -10.69 6.16
CA PRO A 36 11.11 -10.28 5.28
C PRO A 36 10.90 -8.78 5.43
N VAL A 37 10.70 -8.11 4.30
CA VAL A 37 10.45 -6.67 4.25
C VAL A 37 9.30 -6.41 3.29
N GLU A 38 8.47 -5.44 3.65
CA GLU A 38 7.47 -4.92 2.73
C GLU A 38 8.18 -4.20 1.57
N ASN A 39 7.87 -4.63 0.34
CA ASN A 39 8.31 -3.95 -0.88
C ASN A 39 7.09 -3.42 -1.62
N SER A 40 6.49 -2.38 -1.05
CA SER A 40 5.30 -1.70 -1.57
C SER A 40 5.64 -0.26 -1.96
N GLY A 41 4.63 0.54 -2.30
CA GLY A 41 4.80 1.95 -2.65
C GLY A 41 4.34 2.28 -4.06
N PRO A 42 4.84 1.63 -5.12
CA PRO A 42 4.38 1.87 -6.48
C PRO A 42 2.90 1.49 -6.67
N LEU A 43 2.08 2.43 -7.16
CA LEU A 43 0.64 2.24 -7.33
C LEU A 43 0.25 1.65 -8.70
N TYR A 44 1.21 1.08 -9.42
CA TYR A 44 1.05 0.50 -10.76
C TYR A 44 1.49 -0.97 -10.86
N PHE A 45 1.81 -1.64 -9.74
CA PHE A 45 2.14 -3.07 -9.76
C PHE A 45 0.91 -3.98 -9.74
N PHE A 46 -0.06 -3.70 -8.87
CA PHE A 46 -1.29 -4.47 -8.77
C PHE A 46 -2.21 -4.35 -9.98
N PRO A 47 -2.51 -3.14 -10.51
CA PRO A 47 -3.50 -3.02 -11.58
C PRO A 47 -3.20 -3.87 -12.83
N PRO A 48 -1.96 -3.95 -13.36
CA PRO A 48 -1.66 -4.84 -14.48
C PRO A 48 -1.79 -6.34 -14.15
N LEU A 49 -1.51 -6.73 -12.91
CA LEU A 49 -1.68 -8.12 -12.46
C LEU A 49 -3.17 -8.48 -12.41
N ASP A 50 -4.00 -7.62 -11.82
CA ASP A 50 -5.45 -7.81 -11.72
C ASP A 50 -6.09 -7.89 -13.12
N MET A 51 -5.71 -6.97 -14.02
CA MET A 51 -6.14 -7.00 -15.42
C MET A 51 -5.74 -8.30 -16.10
N ARG A 52 -4.50 -8.76 -15.92
CA ARG A 52 -4.03 -10.03 -16.50
C ARG A 52 -4.84 -11.21 -15.98
N LEU A 53 -5.05 -11.30 -14.68
CA LEU A 53 -5.77 -12.42 -14.06
C LEU A 53 -7.25 -12.42 -14.41
N TYR A 54 -7.85 -11.24 -14.54
CA TYR A 54 -9.21 -11.10 -15.05
C TYR A 54 -9.32 -11.59 -16.50
N ILE A 55 -8.44 -11.13 -17.39
CA ILE A 55 -8.42 -11.52 -18.80
C ILE A 55 -8.24 -13.03 -18.96
N THR A 56 -7.39 -13.65 -18.14
CA THR A 56 -7.15 -15.10 -18.21
C THR A 56 -8.20 -15.92 -17.47
N GLY A 57 -9.15 -15.33 -16.75
CA GLY A 57 -10.16 -16.03 -15.95
C GLY A 57 -9.60 -16.71 -14.69
N HIS A 58 -8.48 -16.23 -14.15
CA HIS A 58 -7.81 -16.80 -12.96
C HIS A 58 -7.92 -15.91 -11.72
N LEU A 59 -8.67 -14.81 -11.77
CA LEU A 59 -8.77 -13.85 -10.68
C LEU A 59 -9.18 -14.53 -9.36
N ASP A 60 -10.29 -15.26 -9.35
CA ASP A 60 -10.82 -15.92 -8.15
C ASP A 60 -10.00 -17.15 -7.70
N ILE A 61 -9.14 -17.67 -8.59
CA ILE A 61 -8.25 -18.80 -8.29
C ILE A 61 -7.01 -18.31 -7.54
N VAL A 62 -6.46 -17.18 -7.97
CA VAL A 62 -5.24 -16.59 -7.41
C VAL A 62 -5.54 -15.71 -6.21
N PHE A 63 -6.68 -15.01 -6.22
CA PHE A 63 -7.12 -14.10 -5.16
C PHE A 63 -8.45 -14.58 -4.57
N PRO A 64 -8.41 -15.34 -3.46
CA PRO A 64 -9.58 -15.57 -2.63
C PRO A 64 -10.20 -14.24 -2.17
N GLU A 65 -11.46 -14.29 -1.75
CA GLU A 65 -12.26 -13.10 -1.40
C GLU A 65 -11.54 -12.11 -0.45
N GLU A 66 -10.83 -12.62 0.56
CA GLU A 66 -10.09 -11.77 1.51
C GLU A 66 -8.94 -10.99 0.87
N PHE A 67 -8.31 -11.53 -0.17
CA PHE A 67 -7.27 -10.81 -0.92
C PHE A 67 -7.86 -9.63 -1.68
N LEU A 68 -9.03 -9.81 -2.30
CA LEU A 68 -9.71 -8.74 -3.05
C LEU A 68 -10.10 -7.58 -2.11
N LYS A 69 -10.61 -7.90 -0.91
CA LYS A 69 -10.91 -6.90 0.14
C LYS A 69 -9.68 -6.08 0.51
N GLU A 70 -8.53 -6.74 0.67
CA GLU A 70 -7.29 -6.09 1.08
C GLU A 70 -6.62 -5.28 -0.06
N ILE A 71 -6.73 -5.73 -1.32
CA ILE A 71 -6.31 -4.95 -2.50
C ILE A 71 -7.12 -3.66 -2.60
N LEU A 72 -8.45 -3.74 -2.49
CA LEU A 72 -9.33 -2.58 -2.47
C LEU A 72 -9.02 -1.66 -1.28
N ARG A 73 -8.83 -2.22 -0.08
CA ARG A 73 -8.44 -1.44 1.11
C ARG A 73 -7.14 -0.68 0.89
N TYR A 74 -6.14 -1.30 0.27
CA TYR A 74 -4.87 -0.66 -0.06
C TYR A 74 -5.08 0.52 -1.02
N GLN A 75 -5.91 0.36 -2.05
CA GLN A 75 -6.24 1.47 -2.98
C GLN A 75 -6.94 2.61 -2.26
N TYR A 76 -7.89 2.32 -1.36
CA TYR A 76 -8.60 3.33 -0.60
C TYR A 76 -7.70 4.12 0.33
N CYS A 77 -6.76 3.46 0.99
CA CYS A 77 -5.81 4.12 1.89
C CYS A 77 -4.87 5.09 1.17
N HIS A 78 -4.63 4.89 -0.13
CA HIS A 78 -3.66 5.66 -0.91
C HIS A 78 -4.31 6.50 -2.01
N GLN A 79 -5.63 6.67 -1.98
CA GLN A 79 -6.28 7.67 -2.81
C GLN A 79 -6.04 9.04 -2.19
N ASN A 80 -5.56 9.99 -3.00
CA ASN A 80 -5.32 11.35 -2.57
C ASN A 80 -6.65 12.08 -2.30
N GLU A 81 -6.57 13.19 -1.56
CA GLU A 81 -7.74 14.03 -1.22
C GLU A 81 -8.46 14.57 -2.46
N ASP A 82 -7.72 14.77 -3.57
CA ASP A 82 -8.27 15.21 -4.85
C ASP A 82 -9.05 14.10 -5.60
N GLY A 83 -8.96 12.85 -5.14
CA GLY A 83 -9.62 11.69 -5.72
C GLY A 83 -8.75 10.88 -6.69
N GLY A 84 -7.51 11.29 -6.97
CA GLY A 84 -6.60 10.54 -7.83
C GLY A 84 -5.64 9.62 -7.08
N TRP A 85 -4.76 8.97 -7.83
CA TRP A 85 -3.66 8.15 -7.32
C TRP A 85 -2.33 8.58 -7.93
N GLY A 86 -1.30 8.67 -7.09
CA GLY A 86 0.04 9.02 -7.52
C GLY A 86 0.82 7.87 -8.14
N PHE A 87 2.04 8.18 -8.62
CA PHE A 87 2.96 7.15 -9.13
C PHE A 87 3.41 6.18 -8.02
N HIS A 88 3.47 6.68 -6.79
CA HIS A 88 3.69 5.95 -5.55
C HIS A 88 2.77 6.50 -4.45
N ILE A 89 2.70 5.82 -3.30
CA ILE A 89 1.80 6.14 -2.17
C ILE A 89 1.94 7.56 -1.58
N GLU A 90 3.08 8.22 -1.78
CA GLU A 90 3.34 9.60 -1.33
C GLU A 90 3.28 10.62 -2.49
N GLY A 91 2.95 10.16 -3.70
CA GLY A 91 2.96 10.99 -4.90
C GLY A 91 1.65 11.73 -5.13
N HIS A 92 1.73 12.90 -5.76
CA HIS A 92 0.56 13.61 -6.29
C HIS A 92 -0.11 12.77 -7.38
N SER A 93 -1.42 12.99 -7.57
CA SER A 93 -2.24 12.24 -8.51
C SER A 93 -1.76 12.36 -9.95
N THR A 94 -1.75 11.23 -10.66
CA THR A 94 -1.32 11.16 -12.07
C THR A 94 -2.39 10.47 -12.91
N MET A 95 -2.50 10.85 -14.19
CA MET A 95 -3.44 10.20 -15.11
C MET A 95 -3.17 8.70 -15.26
N PHE A 96 -1.89 8.32 -15.29
CA PHE A 96 -1.48 6.92 -15.42
C PHE A 96 -1.98 6.07 -14.25
N CYS A 97 -1.63 6.41 -13.02
CA CYS A 97 -2.01 5.58 -11.87
C CYS A 97 -3.47 5.75 -11.49
N THR A 98 -4.08 6.92 -11.68
CA THR A 98 -5.51 7.11 -11.41
C THR A 98 -6.36 6.24 -12.34
N THR A 99 -6.05 6.22 -13.63
CA THR A 99 -6.76 5.38 -14.60
C THR A 99 -6.58 3.89 -14.29
N LEU A 100 -5.36 3.46 -13.98
CA LEU A 100 -5.08 2.07 -13.63
C LEU A 100 -5.84 1.61 -12.38
N ASN A 101 -5.80 2.39 -11.29
CA ASN A 101 -6.50 2.04 -10.05
C ASN A 101 -8.02 2.11 -10.23
N TYR A 102 -8.53 3.05 -11.02
CA TYR A 102 -9.95 3.10 -11.39
C TYR A 102 -10.42 1.83 -12.13
N ILE A 103 -9.68 1.39 -13.15
CA ILE A 103 -10.00 0.16 -13.88
C ILE A 103 -9.89 -1.06 -12.97
N CYS A 104 -8.86 -1.11 -12.10
CA CYS A 104 -8.71 -2.20 -11.15
C CYS A 104 -9.93 -2.32 -10.23
N MET A 105 -10.38 -1.25 -9.58
CA MET A 105 -11.59 -1.29 -8.75
C MET A 105 -12.82 -1.79 -9.54
N CYS A 106 -12.96 -1.41 -10.81
CA CYS A 106 -14.03 -1.90 -11.67
C CYS A 106 -13.97 -3.42 -11.89
N ILE A 107 -12.77 -3.96 -12.11
CA ILE A 107 -12.53 -5.41 -12.28
C ILE A 107 -12.85 -6.16 -10.97
N LEU A 108 -12.52 -5.55 -9.84
CA LEU A 108 -12.77 -6.11 -8.51
C LEU A 108 -14.23 -5.96 -8.04
N GLY A 109 -15.12 -5.45 -8.90
CA GLY A 109 -16.56 -5.43 -8.67
C GLY A 109 -17.10 -4.17 -7.99
N GLU A 110 -16.32 -3.11 -7.86
CA GLU A 110 -16.82 -1.85 -7.28
C GLU A 110 -17.86 -1.19 -8.20
N GLY A 111 -18.97 -0.77 -7.59
CA GLY A 111 -20.08 -0.11 -8.26
C GLY A 111 -19.78 1.36 -8.58
N ARG A 112 -20.73 2.02 -9.27
CA ARG A 112 -20.59 3.43 -9.68
C ARG A 112 -20.33 4.40 -8.52
N ASP A 113 -20.93 4.12 -7.36
CA ASP A 113 -20.73 4.84 -6.10
C ASP A 113 -20.00 3.96 -5.07
N GLY A 114 -19.18 3.03 -5.57
CA GLY A 114 -18.45 2.04 -4.80
C GLY A 114 -17.17 2.56 -4.16
N GLY A 115 -16.63 1.73 -3.28
CA GLY A 115 -15.41 1.97 -2.53
C GLY A 115 -15.60 2.87 -1.32
N ARG A 116 -14.61 2.79 -0.41
CA ARG A 116 -14.59 3.63 0.79
C ARG A 116 -14.62 5.11 0.39
N ASP A 117 -15.50 5.88 1.03
CA ASP A 117 -15.66 7.32 0.79
C ASP A 117 -15.93 7.69 -0.69
N ASN A 118 -16.62 6.80 -1.42
CA ASN A 118 -16.90 6.89 -2.85
C ASN A 118 -15.64 6.96 -3.71
N ALA A 119 -14.59 6.22 -3.32
CA ALA A 119 -13.29 6.21 -3.99
C ALA A 119 -13.41 6.01 -5.51
N TYR A 120 -14.30 5.13 -5.95
CA TYR A 120 -14.53 4.87 -7.38
C TYR A 120 -15.05 6.11 -8.11
N ALA A 121 -16.08 6.76 -7.57
CA ALA A 121 -16.68 7.96 -8.15
C ALA A 121 -15.71 9.14 -8.18
N ARG A 122 -14.91 9.32 -7.12
CA ARG A 122 -13.88 10.37 -7.06
C ARG A 122 -12.78 10.16 -8.09
N GLY A 123 -12.30 8.93 -8.24
CA GLY A 123 -11.34 8.56 -9.27
C GLY A 123 -11.85 8.88 -10.67
N ARG A 124 -13.10 8.49 -10.94
CA ARG A 124 -13.76 8.81 -12.21
C ARG A 124 -13.85 10.31 -12.46
N LYS A 125 -14.25 11.08 -11.45
CA LYS A 125 -14.34 12.54 -11.54
C LYS A 125 -12.97 13.14 -11.87
N TRP A 126 -11.93 12.77 -11.13
CA TRP A 126 -10.57 13.25 -11.35
C TRP A 126 -10.06 12.96 -12.77
N ILE A 127 -10.42 11.80 -13.36
CA ILE A 127 -10.05 11.45 -14.75
C ILE A 127 -10.70 12.38 -15.78
N HIS A 128 -11.88 12.95 -15.48
CA HIS A 128 -12.67 13.75 -16.41
C HIS A 128 -12.50 15.26 -16.24
N ASP A 129 -11.98 15.71 -15.10
CA ASP A 129 -11.66 17.12 -14.81
C ASP A 129 -10.34 17.55 -15.47
#